data_AF-A0A2E6HSM0-F1
#
_entry.id   AF-A0A2E6HSM0-F1
#
_cell.length_a   1.000
_cell.length_b   1.000
_cell.length_c   1.000
_cell.angle_alpha   90.00
_cell.angle_beta   90.00
_cell.angle_gamma   90.00
#
_symmetry.space_group_name_H-M   'P 1'
#
loop_
_entity.id
_entity.type
_entity.pdbx_description
1 polymer ?
#
loop_
_entity_poly.entity_id
_entity_poly.type
_entity_poly.pdbx_seq_one_letter_code
_entity_poly.pdbx_strand_id
1 'polypeptide(L)'
;MSSNPGLCGNCEHATIVRSAKGSEFTLCSLHKSFPDKFQKYPPVPVVICSGYMPSAKSTTNERTLFEDIGGRNAVGSWVSAFYDGAAKDPVIGHLFSADSSVPKQRQAEFLEQWLGGEKLYSQHSGHPRLRLRHFPFVIDEEAAERWLMLMEEALASIDAPSELAEKIINRLTPLAAHMVNSHELVDRTGPTTGWMD
;
A
#
# COMPACT_ATOMS: atom_id res chain seq x y z
N MET A 1 -14.61 -21.51 -11.93
CA MET A 1 -13.28 -20.98 -11.60
C MET A 1 -12.80 -20.20 -12.81
N SER A 2 -12.53 -18.90 -12.67
CA SER A 2 -11.99 -18.08 -13.77
C SER A 2 -10.57 -18.57 -14.08
N SER A 3 -10.27 -18.80 -15.35
CA SER A 3 -8.97 -19.30 -15.79
C SER A 3 -7.97 -18.14 -15.86
N ASN A 4 -6.83 -18.26 -15.18
CA ASN A 4 -5.78 -17.23 -15.20
C ASN A 4 -5.23 -17.06 -16.64
N PRO A 5 -5.41 -15.90 -17.30
CA PRO A 5 -5.04 -15.73 -18.70
C PRO A 5 -3.53 -15.53 -18.93
N GLY A 6 -2.73 -15.28 -17.89
CA GLY A 6 -1.33 -14.90 -18.02
C GLY A 6 -1.15 -13.54 -18.70
N LEU A 7 -0.15 -13.40 -19.57
CA LEU A 7 0.14 -12.20 -20.36
C LEU A 7 -1.09 -11.69 -21.13
N CYS A 8 -1.97 -12.58 -21.57
CA CYS A 8 -3.18 -12.18 -22.29
C CYS A 8 -4.20 -11.41 -21.43
N GLY A 9 -4.09 -11.43 -20.10
CA GLY A 9 -4.92 -10.59 -19.23
C GLY A 9 -4.68 -9.09 -19.42
N ASN A 10 -3.49 -8.72 -19.92
CA ASN A 10 -3.07 -7.34 -20.18
C ASN A 10 -2.51 -7.20 -21.62
N CYS A 11 -3.07 -7.89 -22.60
CA CYS A 11 -2.61 -7.71 -23.98
C CYS A 11 -3.60 -6.84 -24.76
N GLU A 12 -3.14 -5.82 -25.48
CA GLU A 12 -3.96 -4.98 -26.38
C GLU A 12 -4.71 -5.80 -27.42
N HIS A 13 -4.17 -6.97 -27.77
CA HIS A 13 -4.75 -7.85 -28.75
C HIS A 13 -5.68 -8.91 -28.15
N ALA A 14 -5.73 -9.05 -26.82
CA ALA A 14 -6.53 -10.09 -26.17
C ALA A 14 -7.86 -9.55 -25.67
N THR A 15 -8.89 -10.39 -25.70
CA THR A 15 -10.18 -10.12 -25.07
C THR A 15 -10.66 -11.38 -24.36
N ILE A 16 -11.15 -11.26 -23.13
CA ILE A 16 -11.77 -12.38 -22.42
C ILE A 16 -13.23 -12.48 -22.81
N VAL A 17 -13.61 -13.59 -23.44
CA VAL A 17 -14.98 -13.87 -23.91
C VAL A 17 -15.63 -14.87 -22.98
N ARG A 18 -16.87 -14.58 -22.55
CA ARG A 18 -17.70 -15.49 -21.75
C ARG A 18 -18.75 -16.15 -22.64
N SER A 19 -18.90 -17.48 -22.53
CA SER A 19 -19.98 -18.20 -23.17
C SER A 19 -21.28 -18.12 -22.37
N ALA A 20 -22.42 -18.38 -23.02
CA ALA A 20 -23.71 -18.49 -22.34
C ALA A 20 -23.75 -19.58 -21.25
N LYS A 21 -22.85 -20.57 -21.34
CA LYS A 21 -22.68 -21.66 -20.35
C LYS A 21 -21.70 -21.29 -19.22
N GLY A 22 -21.24 -20.04 -19.15
CA GLY A 22 -20.39 -19.52 -18.09
C GLY A 22 -18.88 -19.80 -18.25
N SER A 23 -18.45 -20.41 -19.36
CA SER A 23 -17.02 -20.65 -19.63
C SER A 23 -16.32 -19.39 -20.13
N GLU A 24 -15.11 -19.13 -19.65
CA GLU A 24 -14.26 -18.02 -20.08
C GLU A 24 -13.15 -18.50 -21.01
N PHE A 25 -12.89 -17.74 -22.08
CA PHE A 25 -11.83 -18.00 -23.04
C PHE A 25 -11.11 -16.72 -23.43
N THR A 26 -9.80 -16.80 -23.63
CA THR A 26 -9.00 -15.72 -24.20
C THR A 26 -9.13 -15.75 -25.72
N LEU A 27 -9.54 -14.64 -26.35
CA LEU A 27 -9.56 -14.45 -27.80
C LEU A 27 -8.43 -13.49 -28.21
N CYS A 28 -7.49 -13.95 -29.04
CA CYS A 28 -6.41 -13.12 -29.57
C CYS A 28 -6.80 -12.53 -30.94
N SER A 29 -6.80 -11.21 -31.11
CA SER A 29 -7.15 -10.55 -32.38
C SER A 29 -6.08 -10.70 -33.46
N LEU A 30 -4.80 -10.90 -33.10
CA LEU A 30 -3.70 -11.10 -34.05
C LEU A 30 -3.88 -12.36 -34.92
N HIS A 31 -4.68 -13.34 -34.49
CA HIS A 31 -4.99 -14.51 -35.34
C HIS A 31 -5.63 -14.13 -36.68
N LYS A 32 -6.31 -12.98 -36.76
CA LYS A 32 -6.95 -12.51 -37.99
C LYS A 32 -5.92 -12.10 -39.04
N SER A 33 -4.83 -11.46 -38.60
CA SER A 33 -3.78 -10.95 -39.48
C SER A 33 -2.63 -11.94 -39.66
N PHE A 34 -2.36 -12.79 -38.67
CA PHE A 34 -1.27 -13.77 -38.69
C PHE A 34 -1.72 -15.12 -38.12
N PRO A 35 -2.63 -15.84 -38.80
CA PRO A 35 -3.21 -17.10 -38.31
C PRO A 35 -2.17 -18.22 -38.11
N ASP A 36 -1.07 -18.21 -38.87
CA ASP A 36 0.00 -19.20 -38.72
C ASP A 36 0.92 -18.94 -37.50
N LYS A 37 0.84 -17.73 -36.92
CA LYS A 37 1.69 -17.30 -35.79
C LYS A 37 0.93 -17.20 -34.47
N PHE A 38 -0.37 -16.89 -34.51
CA PHE A 38 -1.17 -16.70 -33.30
C PHE A 38 -2.47 -17.51 -33.36
N GLN A 39 -2.71 -18.29 -32.31
CA GLN A 39 -3.96 -19.03 -32.16
C GLN A 39 -5.11 -18.09 -31.82
N LYS A 40 -6.29 -18.35 -32.39
CA LYS A 40 -7.53 -17.61 -32.08
C LYS A 40 -7.86 -17.66 -30.59
N TYR A 41 -7.72 -18.83 -29.98
CA TYR A 41 -7.92 -19.05 -28.55
C TYR A 41 -6.69 -19.72 -27.94
N PRO A 42 -5.68 -18.96 -27.46
CA PRO A 42 -4.45 -19.54 -26.94
C PRO A 42 -4.71 -20.30 -25.62
N PRO A 43 -3.98 -21.41 -25.35
CA PRO A 43 -4.04 -22.09 -24.07
C PRO A 43 -3.53 -21.18 -22.95
N VAL A 44 -4.26 -21.13 -21.85
CA VAL A 44 -3.94 -20.27 -20.70
C VAL A 44 -3.34 -21.09 -19.54
N PRO A 45 -2.42 -20.52 -18.74
CA PRO A 45 -1.91 -19.15 -18.82
C PRO A 45 -0.87 -18.98 -19.95
N VAL A 46 -0.99 -17.89 -20.72
CA VAL A 46 0.04 -17.52 -21.70
C VAL A 46 1.18 -16.84 -20.96
N VAL A 47 2.33 -17.49 -20.83
CA VAL A 47 3.48 -16.94 -20.08
C VAL A 47 4.52 -16.28 -20.98
N ILE A 48 4.53 -16.60 -22.28
CA ILE A 48 5.43 -16.03 -23.29
C ILE A 48 4.64 -15.84 -24.59
N CYS A 49 4.72 -14.66 -25.20
CA CYS A 49 4.11 -14.37 -26.51
C CYS A 49 4.89 -13.26 -27.22
N SER A 50 5.33 -13.51 -28.46
CA SER A 50 6.07 -12.53 -29.27
C SER A 50 5.21 -11.37 -29.79
N GLY A 51 3.89 -11.52 -29.75
CA GLY A 51 2.92 -10.48 -30.09
C GLY A 51 2.28 -9.83 -28.86
N TYR A 52 2.86 -9.99 -27.67
CA TYR A 52 2.35 -9.31 -26.48
C TYR A 52 2.59 -7.81 -26.59
N MET A 53 1.52 -7.03 -26.49
CA MET A 53 1.57 -5.58 -26.32
C MET A 53 0.78 -5.23 -25.07
N PRO A 54 1.39 -4.61 -24.04
CA PRO A 54 0.68 -4.24 -22.83
C PRO A 54 -0.42 -3.23 -23.15
N SER A 55 -1.64 -3.48 -22.71
CA SER A 55 -2.72 -2.51 -22.92
C SER A 55 -2.62 -1.34 -21.96
N ALA A 56 -2.73 -0.13 -22.49
CA ALA A 56 -2.98 1.08 -21.68
C ALA A 56 -4.26 0.95 -20.83
N LYS A 57 -5.17 0.00 -21.15
CA LYS A 57 -6.38 -0.30 -20.40
C LYS A 57 -6.22 -1.34 -19.29
N SER A 58 -5.00 -1.79 -19.00
CA SER A 58 -4.72 -2.64 -17.84
C SER A 58 -4.01 -1.86 -16.75
N THR A 59 -4.78 -0.99 -16.14
CA THR A 59 -4.91 -1.04 -14.70
C THR A 59 -6.37 -1.44 -14.48
N THR A 60 -6.65 -2.33 -13.53
CA THR A 60 -7.99 -2.28 -12.94
C THR A 60 -8.25 -0.81 -12.60
N ASN A 61 -9.34 -0.24 -13.14
CA ASN A 61 -9.80 1.11 -12.78
C ASN A 61 -10.35 1.11 -11.35
N GLU A 62 -9.61 0.49 -10.43
CA GLU A 62 -9.78 0.59 -9.00
C GLU A 62 -8.88 1.76 -8.61
N ARG A 63 -9.51 2.92 -8.33
CA ARG A 63 -8.79 4.01 -7.70
C ARG A 63 -8.11 3.47 -6.46
N THR A 64 -6.84 3.80 -6.31
CA THR A 64 -6.08 3.43 -5.12
C THR A 64 -6.64 4.18 -3.91
N LEU A 65 -6.43 3.64 -2.70
CA LEU A 65 -6.79 4.38 -1.48
C LEU A 65 -6.04 5.73 -1.41
N PHE A 66 -4.86 5.80 -2.03
CA PHE A 66 -4.10 7.03 -2.18
C PHE A 66 -4.83 8.08 -3.04
N GLU A 67 -5.42 7.68 -4.16
CA GLU A 67 -6.24 8.58 -4.97
C GLU A 67 -7.55 8.93 -4.26
N ASP A 68 -8.18 7.96 -3.59
CA ASP A 68 -9.45 8.16 -2.87
C ASP A 68 -9.31 9.15 -1.69
N ILE A 69 -8.17 9.15 -0.98
CA ILE A 69 -7.93 10.09 0.14
C ILE A 69 -7.60 11.51 -0.35
N GLY A 70 -7.32 11.72 -1.64
CA GLY A 70 -6.93 13.02 -2.19
C GLY A 70 -5.43 13.17 -2.45
N GLY A 71 -4.69 12.07 -2.51
CA GLY A 71 -3.29 12.02 -2.92
C GLY A 71 -2.33 12.62 -1.88
N ARG A 72 -1.16 13.04 -2.38
CA ARG A 72 -0.01 13.43 -1.55
C ARG A 72 -0.30 14.54 -0.56
N ASN A 73 -1.08 15.54 -0.96
CA ASN A 73 -1.44 16.65 -0.07
C ASN A 73 -2.27 16.16 1.12
N ALA A 74 -3.27 15.30 0.87
CA ALA A 74 -4.09 14.73 1.93
C ALA A 74 -3.29 13.82 2.87
N VAL A 75 -2.40 12.98 2.34
CA VAL A 75 -1.49 12.16 3.16
C VAL A 75 -0.58 13.05 4.02
N GLY A 76 -0.01 14.12 3.45
CA GLY A 76 0.82 15.07 4.19
C GLY A 76 0.05 15.77 5.32
N SER A 77 -1.18 16.21 5.05
CA SER A 77 -2.07 16.82 6.04
C SER A 77 -2.47 15.83 7.14
N TRP A 78 -2.82 14.60 6.77
CA TRP A 78 -3.16 13.53 7.71
C TRP A 78 -2.00 13.24 8.67
N VAL A 79 -0.81 13.02 8.13
CA VAL A 79 0.38 12.78 8.95
C VAL A 79 0.72 14.01 9.80
N SER A 80 0.53 15.22 9.29
CA SER A 80 0.69 16.44 10.09
C SER A 80 -0.22 16.47 11.30
N ALA A 81 -1.52 16.26 11.10
CA ALA A 81 -2.51 16.25 12.17
C ALA A 81 -2.21 15.15 13.19
N PHE A 82 -1.78 13.97 12.72
CA PHE A 82 -1.35 12.87 13.59
C PHE A 82 -0.18 13.29 14.50
N TYR A 83 0.89 13.87 13.96
CA TYR A 83 2.03 14.32 14.78
C TYR A 83 1.66 15.44 15.76
N ASP A 84 0.77 16.36 15.35
CA ASP A 84 0.30 17.45 16.21
C ASP A 84 -0.53 16.97 17.42
N GLY A 85 -1.24 15.84 17.25
CA GLY A 85 -1.98 15.14 18.31
C GLY A 85 -1.05 14.25 19.16
N ALA A 86 -0.25 13.41 18.51
CA ALA A 86 0.64 12.45 19.16
C ALA A 86 1.65 13.13 20.10
N ALA A 87 2.24 14.27 19.70
CA ALA A 87 3.19 14.99 20.54
C ALA A 87 2.59 15.52 21.87
N LYS A 88 1.26 15.63 21.97
CA LYS A 88 0.54 16.10 23.16
C LYS A 88 -0.12 14.96 23.94
N ASP A 89 -0.02 13.74 23.44
CA ASP A 89 -0.73 12.60 23.97
C ASP A 89 -0.09 12.09 25.28
N PRO A 90 -0.86 11.86 26.35
CA PRO A 90 -0.31 11.41 27.63
C PRO A 90 0.24 9.98 27.60
N VAL A 91 -0.20 9.12 26.66
CA VAL A 91 0.24 7.73 26.55
C VAL A 91 1.47 7.64 25.68
N ILE A 92 1.39 8.12 24.44
CA ILE A 92 2.46 7.91 23.44
C ILE A 92 3.35 9.12 23.21
N GLY A 93 3.02 10.30 23.72
CA GLY A 93 3.74 11.54 23.40
C GLY A 93 5.22 11.50 23.77
N HIS A 94 5.59 10.73 24.79
CA HIS A 94 6.98 10.52 25.19
C HIS A 94 7.83 9.77 24.14
N LEU A 95 7.19 9.09 23.17
CA LEU A 95 7.85 8.42 22.05
C LEU A 95 8.19 9.39 20.89
N PHE A 96 7.70 10.62 20.94
CA PHE A 96 7.85 11.62 19.89
C PHE A 96 8.85 12.70 20.31
N SER A 97 9.80 13.01 19.43
CA SER A 97 10.77 14.09 19.62
C SER A 97 10.19 15.46 19.25
N ALA A 98 10.75 16.53 19.82
CA ALA A 98 10.39 17.90 19.47
C ALA A 98 10.67 18.23 18.00
N ASP A 99 11.82 17.77 17.46
CA ASP A 99 12.05 17.77 16.02
C ASP A 99 11.51 16.46 15.43
N SER A 100 10.41 16.57 14.70
CA SER A 100 9.73 15.45 14.04
C SER A 100 9.76 15.56 12.52
N SER A 101 10.52 16.50 11.95
CA SER A 101 10.54 16.77 10.50
C SER A 101 10.84 15.53 9.66
N VAL A 102 11.93 14.82 9.97
CA VAL A 102 12.37 13.62 9.26
C VAL A 102 11.44 12.43 9.49
N PRO A 103 11.07 12.05 10.74
CA PRO A 103 10.08 10.99 10.99
C PRO A 103 8.74 11.24 10.27
N LYS A 104 8.26 12.48 10.31
CA LYS A 104 7.01 12.92 9.68
C LYS A 104 7.06 12.74 8.16
N GLN A 105 8.15 13.18 7.52
CA GLN A 105 8.34 12.96 6.08
C GLN A 105 8.36 11.46 5.74
N ARG A 106 9.13 10.66 6.48
CA ARG A 106 9.23 9.21 6.22
C ARG A 106 7.89 8.50 6.42
N GLN A 107 7.10 8.89 7.42
CA GLN A 107 5.77 8.31 7.62
C GLN A 107 4.81 8.69 6.47
N ALA A 108 4.86 9.93 5.99
CA ALA A 108 4.07 10.35 4.82
C ALA A 108 4.44 9.58 3.55
N GLU A 109 5.74 9.44 3.26
CA GLU A 109 6.21 8.64 2.12
C GLU A 109 5.82 7.16 2.25
N PHE A 110 5.88 6.61 3.48
CA PHE A 110 5.45 5.24 3.75
C PHE A 110 3.95 5.07 3.47
N LEU A 111 3.11 5.94 4.02
CA LEU A 111 1.66 5.86 3.87
C LEU A 111 1.22 6.10 2.43
N GLU A 112 1.86 7.03 1.71
CA GLU A 112 1.65 7.19 0.27
C GLU A 112 1.89 5.87 -0.47
N GLN A 113 3.08 5.29 -0.32
CA GLN A 113 3.40 4.02 -0.98
C GLN A 113 2.43 2.90 -0.56
N TRP A 114 2.10 2.84 0.73
CA TRP A 114 1.27 1.77 1.30
C TRP A 114 -0.20 1.85 0.86
N LEU A 115 -0.71 3.05 0.61
CA LEU A 115 -2.05 3.31 0.05
C LEU A 115 -2.13 3.13 -1.47
N GLY A 116 -0.99 2.89 -2.15
CA GLY A 116 -0.92 2.62 -3.58
C GLY A 116 -0.35 3.77 -4.43
N GLY A 117 0.21 4.80 -3.80
CA GLY A 117 0.92 5.88 -4.47
C GLY A 117 2.33 5.49 -4.93
N GLU A 118 3.18 6.50 -5.14
CA GLU A 118 4.55 6.31 -5.60
C GLU A 118 5.41 5.61 -4.53
N LYS A 119 6.42 4.84 -4.95
CA LYS A 119 7.30 4.07 -4.05
C LYS A 119 8.41 4.92 -3.40
N LEU A 120 8.09 6.15 -2.99
CA LEU A 120 9.04 7.13 -2.47
C LEU A 120 9.77 6.61 -1.22
N TYR A 121 9.04 6.00 -0.28
CA TYR A 121 9.68 5.44 0.91
C TYR A 121 10.77 4.42 0.55
N SER A 122 10.48 3.51 -0.38
CA SER A 122 11.46 2.49 -0.77
C SER A 122 12.65 3.08 -1.50
N GLN A 123 12.45 4.16 -2.27
CA GLN A 123 13.51 4.87 -2.97
C GLN A 123 14.43 5.62 -2.01
N HIS A 124 13.88 6.28 -0.98
CA HIS A 124 14.64 7.13 -0.06
C HIS A 124 15.16 6.37 1.17
N SER A 125 14.35 5.47 1.72
CA SER A 125 14.60 4.80 3.00
C SER A 125 14.91 3.30 2.86
N GLY A 126 14.83 2.75 1.64
CA GLY A 126 15.05 1.33 1.37
C GLY A 126 13.93 0.43 1.90
N HIS A 127 14.24 -0.83 2.18
CA HIS A 127 13.23 -1.79 2.64
C HIS A 127 12.57 -1.32 3.97
N PRO A 128 11.23 -1.37 4.11
CA PRO A 128 10.53 -0.91 5.31
C PRO A 128 11.07 -1.48 6.61
N ARG A 129 11.13 -2.82 6.73
CA ARG A 129 11.58 -3.52 7.97
C ARG A 129 11.00 -2.85 9.23
N LEU A 130 9.71 -2.52 9.19
CA LEU A 130 9.10 -1.57 10.14
C LEU A 130 9.33 -2.00 11.58
N ARG A 131 9.01 -3.24 11.93
CA ARG A 131 9.17 -3.75 13.29
C ARG A 131 10.59 -3.59 13.84
N LEU A 132 11.60 -3.90 13.02
CA LEU A 132 13.02 -3.71 13.38
C LEU A 132 13.34 -2.22 13.65
N ARG A 133 12.78 -1.30 12.85
CA ARG A 133 12.95 0.15 13.05
C ARG A 133 12.20 0.68 14.27
N HIS A 134 11.24 -0.07 14.80
CA HIS A 134 10.47 0.30 15.99
C HIS A 134 11.04 -0.27 17.29
N PHE A 135 12.03 -1.18 17.24
CA PHE A 135 12.66 -1.75 18.43
C PHE A 135 13.37 -0.78 19.40
N PRO A 136 13.88 0.39 18.97
CA PRO A 136 14.35 1.41 19.91
C PRO A 136 13.26 1.92 20.87
N PHE A 137 11.99 1.73 20.52
CA PHE A 137 10.84 2.18 21.31
C PHE A 137 10.15 1.00 21.98
N VAL A 138 9.72 1.21 23.23
CA VAL A 138 8.87 0.25 23.94
C VAL A 138 7.44 0.47 23.46
N ILE A 139 6.87 -0.52 22.77
CA ILE A 139 5.50 -0.42 22.25
C ILE A 139 4.70 -1.57 22.87
N ASP A 140 3.79 -1.24 23.76
CA ASP A 140 2.78 -2.15 24.30
C ASP A 140 1.46 -2.03 23.52
N GLU A 141 0.48 -2.82 23.94
CA GLU A 141 -0.85 -2.86 23.35
C GLU A 141 -1.58 -1.51 23.49
N GLU A 142 -1.43 -0.83 24.62
CA GLU A 142 -2.04 0.48 24.88
C GLU A 142 -1.46 1.55 23.94
N ALA A 143 -0.14 1.57 23.75
CA ALA A 143 0.51 2.49 22.82
C ALA A 143 0.07 2.24 21.37
N ALA A 144 -0.07 0.97 20.96
CA ALA A 144 -0.54 0.64 19.61
C ALA A 144 -2.00 1.03 19.37
N GLU A 145 -2.88 0.80 20.35
CA GLU A 145 -4.29 1.23 20.29
C GLU A 145 -4.39 2.76 20.26
N ARG A 146 -3.64 3.45 21.12
CA ARG A 146 -3.67 4.91 21.15
C ARG A 146 -3.13 5.53 19.87
N TRP A 147 -2.10 4.93 19.27
CA TRP A 147 -1.59 5.33 17.96
C TRP A 147 -2.67 5.20 16.86
N LEU A 148 -3.45 4.11 16.85
CA LEU A 148 -4.55 3.91 15.90
C LEU A 148 -5.65 4.96 16.09
N MET A 149 -6.04 5.23 17.33
CA MET A 149 -7.04 6.25 17.66
C MET A 149 -6.61 7.63 17.15
N LEU A 150 -5.35 8.03 17.38
CA LEU A 150 -4.82 9.31 16.89
C LEU A 150 -4.75 9.37 15.36
N MET A 151 -4.45 8.25 14.69
CA MET A 151 -4.51 8.16 13.23
C MET A 151 -5.92 8.34 12.69
N GLU A 152 -6.93 7.78 13.36
CA GLU A 152 -8.34 7.93 13.01
C GLU A 152 -8.84 9.37 13.25
N GLU A 153 -8.53 9.95 14.41
CA GLU A 153 -8.80 11.35 14.73
C GLU A 153 -8.18 12.29 13.67
N ALA A 154 -6.95 11.99 13.23
CA ALA A 154 -6.25 12.76 12.21
C ALA A 154 -6.91 12.64 10.82
N LEU A 155 -7.47 11.48 10.45
CA LEU A 155 -8.26 11.32 9.22
C LEU A 155 -9.55 12.16 9.28
N ALA A 156 -10.24 12.15 10.42
CA ALA A 156 -11.43 12.95 10.62
C ALA A 156 -11.13 14.46 10.51
N SER A 157 -9.96 14.91 10.99
CA SER A 157 -9.55 16.32 10.94
C SER A 157 -9.30 16.88 9.52
N ILE A 158 -9.11 16.00 8.53
CA ILE A 158 -8.92 16.37 7.12
C ILE A 158 -10.17 16.09 6.27
N ASP A 159 -11.32 15.87 6.92
CA ASP A 159 -12.61 15.58 6.29
C ASP A 159 -12.59 14.35 5.36
N ALA A 160 -11.77 13.34 5.69
CA ALA A 160 -11.78 12.08 4.95
C ALA A 160 -13.16 11.39 5.07
N PRO A 161 -13.77 10.88 3.98
CA PRO A 161 -15.05 10.18 4.04
C PRO A 161 -15.00 9.02 5.04
N SER A 162 -16.02 8.87 5.88
CA SER A 162 -16.02 7.88 6.98
C SER A 162 -15.76 6.45 6.50
N GLU A 163 -16.38 6.03 5.39
CA GLU A 163 -16.17 4.69 4.81
C GLU A 163 -14.71 4.49 4.34
N LEU A 164 -14.07 5.56 3.83
CA LEU A 164 -12.66 5.51 3.45
C LEU A 164 -11.76 5.45 4.68
N ALA A 165 -12.04 6.27 5.70
CA ALA A 165 -11.31 6.27 6.95
C ALA A 165 -11.36 4.90 7.62
N GLU A 166 -12.55 4.29 7.71
CA GLU A 166 -12.75 2.95 8.25
C GLU A 166 -11.92 1.90 7.48
N LYS A 167 -11.94 1.94 6.14
CA LYS A 167 -11.10 1.05 5.31
C LYS A 167 -9.61 1.20 5.60
N ILE A 168 -9.13 2.43 5.75
CA ILE A 168 -7.71 2.72 6.02
C ILE A 168 -7.33 2.23 7.43
N ILE A 169 -8.14 2.55 8.44
CA ILE A 169 -7.89 2.14 9.83
C ILE A 169 -7.95 0.62 9.98
N ASN A 170 -8.91 -0.06 9.35
CA ASN A 170 -8.98 -1.53 9.32
C ASN A 170 -7.72 -2.16 8.72
N ARG A 171 -7.13 -1.55 7.68
CA ARG A 171 -5.87 -2.02 7.09
C ARG A 171 -4.65 -1.69 7.96
N LEU A 172 -4.66 -0.58 8.71
CA LEU A 172 -3.58 -0.20 9.63
C LEU A 172 -3.58 -1.01 10.92
N THR A 173 -4.75 -1.46 11.38
CA THR A 173 -4.92 -2.21 12.64
C THR A 173 -3.94 -3.39 12.80
N PRO A 174 -3.87 -4.36 11.86
CA PRO A 174 -2.92 -5.47 11.99
C PRO A 174 -1.46 -5.02 11.87
N LEU A 175 -1.18 -3.90 11.19
CA LEU A 175 0.17 -3.35 11.08
C LEU A 175 0.62 -2.74 12.41
N ALA A 176 -0.23 -1.97 13.08
CA ALA A 176 0.03 -1.41 14.40
C ALA A 176 0.22 -2.52 15.44
N ALA A 177 -0.66 -3.52 15.45
CA ALA A 177 -0.53 -4.70 16.32
C ALA A 177 0.81 -5.43 16.10
N HIS A 178 1.30 -5.51 14.87
CA HIS A 178 2.60 -6.11 14.57
C HIS A 178 3.80 -5.34 15.15
N MET A 179 3.65 -4.05 15.49
CA MET A 179 4.72 -3.24 16.08
C MET A 179 4.91 -3.48 17.58
N VAL A 180 3.93 -4.08 18.26
CA VAL A 180 3.99 -4.40 19.69
C VAL A 180 5.22 -5.27 19.98
N ASN A 181 6.03 -4.83 20.93
CA ASN A 181 7.33 -5.39 21.29
C ASN A 181 7.65 -5.31 22.80
N SER A 182 6.72 -4.82 23.62
CA SER A 182 6.88 -4.64 25.07
C SER A 182 7.28 -5.92 25.81
N HIS A 183 6.79 -7.07 25.32
CA HIS A 183 7.05 -8.40 25.86
C HIS A 183 8.37 -9.03 25.36
N GLU A 184 9.10 -8.37 24.45
CA GLU A 184 10.31 -8.92 23.85
C GLU A 184 11.59 -8.38 24.50
N LEU A 185 12.57 -9.27 24.67
CA LEU A 185 13.93 -8.90 25.05
C LEU A 185 14.70 -8.47 23.80
N VAL A 186 14.64 -7.17 23.51
CA VAL A 186 15.33 -6.56 22.37
C VAL A 186 16.37 -5.57 22.87
N ASP A 187 17.52 -5.51 22.19
CA ASP A 187 18.50 -4.45 22.45
C ASP A 187 17.95 -3.10 21.99
N ARG A 188 17.59 -2.26 22.97
CA ARG A 188 17.08 -0.89 22.76
C ARG A 188 18.18 0.17 22.80
N THR A 189 19.44 -0.24 22.98
CA THR A 189 20.62 0.65 23.07
C THR A 189 21.22 1.01 21.70
N GLY A 190 20.53 0.63 20.61
CA GLY A 190 20.85 1.08 19.26
C GLY A 190 21.03 2.59 19.21
N PRO A 191 21.89 3.10 18.31
CA PRO A 191 22.42 4.44 18.42
C PRO A 191 21.30 5.48 18.49
N THR A 192 21.37 6.35 19.49
CA THR A 192 20.50 7.54 19.63
C THR A 192 20.60 8.47 18.41
N THR A 193 21.62 8.27 17.59
CA THR A 193 21.87 8.89 16.28
C THR A 193 22.51 7.83 15.36
N GLY A 194 21.76 7.22 14.42
CA GLY A 194 22.37 6.55 13.26
C GLY A 194 21.96 5.10 12.98
N TRP A 195 20.69 4.87 12.64
CA TRP A 195 20.28 3.99 11.51
C TRP A 195 19.29 4.75 10.61
N MET A 196 19.42 6.07 10.63
CA MET A 196 18.55 7.05 10.01
C MET A 196 19.34 8.03 9.14
N ASP A 197 20.55 7.64 8.73
CA ASP A 197 21.25 8.18 7.55
C ASP A 197 20.97 7.25 6.35
#